data_AF-A0A3P3EBH8-F1
#
_entry.id   AF-A0A3P3EBH8-F1
#
_cell.length_a   1.000
_cell.length_b   1.000
_cell.length_c   1.000
_cell.angle_alpha   90.00
_cell.angle_beta   90.00
_cell.angle_gamma   90.00
#
_symmetry.space_group_name_H-M   'P 1'
#
loop_
_entity.id
_entity.type
_entity.pdbx_description
1 polymer ?
#
loop_
_entity_poly.entity_id
_entity_poly.type
_entity_poly.pdbx_seq_one_letter_code
_entity_poly.pdbx_strand_id
1 'polypeptide(L)'
;MGVSTTGEMALMNTMHPLDFVDVKRALAKYPNRDPLKRSKDVLQAELVATLVRDYMPQYARSNSRCLLDLPLDSGSAWAGRCSLAPWTP
;
A
#
# COMPACT_ATOMS: atom_id res chain seq x y z
N MET A 1 -19.50 8.21 -2.23
CA MET A 1 -19.40 7.81 -0.80
C MET A 1 -20.06 6.45 -0.70
N GLY A 2 -19.30 5.40 -0.42
CA GLY A 2 -19.82 4.03 -0.33
C GLY A 2 -20.04 3.66 1.13
N VAL A 3 -21.27 3.33 1.49
CA VAL A 3 -21.65 2.77 2.79
C VAL A 3 -21.93 1.29 2.57
N SER A 4 -21.43 0.43 3.47
CA SER A 4 -21.85 -0.97 3.52
C SER A 4 -23.35 -1.03 3.82
N THR A 5 -24.10 -1.87 3.11
CA THR A 5 -25.56 -2.04 3.28
C THR A 5 -25.97 -2.50 4.68
N THR A 6 -25.02 -2.93 5.52
CA THR A 6 -25.22 -3.36 6.91
C THR A 6 -24.97 -2.29 7.97
N GLY A 7 -24.57 -1.06 7.59
CA GLY A 7 -24.38 0.02 8.56
C GLY A 7 -23.16 -0.11 9.49
N GLU A 8 -22.38 -1.18 9.37
CA GLU A 8 -21.07 -1.26 10.03
C GLU A 8 -20.09 -0.31 9.35
N MET A 9 -19.74 0.75 10.08
CA MET A 9 -18.63 1.62 9.73
C MET A 9 -17.35 0.78 9.75
N ALA A 10 -16.76 0.53 8.59
CA ALA A 10 -15.46 -0.13 8.52
C ALA A 10 -14.43 0.72 9.26
N LEU A 11 -13.99 0.27 10.44
CA LEU A 11 -12.82 0.82 11.11
C LEU A 11 -11.61 0.56 10.20
N MET A 12 -11.21 1.57 9.45
CA MET A 12 -9.98 1.53 8.67
C MET A 12 -8.80 1.65 9.62
N ASN A 13 -8.20 0.51 9.98
CA ASN A 13 -6.84 0.51 10.49
C ASN A 13 -5.95 1.21 9.45
N THR A 14 -5.45 2.39 9.82
CA THR A 14 -4.68 3.24 8.91
C THR A 14 -3.31 2.59 8.73
N MET A 15 -3.02 2.16 7.50
CA MET A 15 -1.74 1.54 7.17
C MET A 15 -0.57 2.52 7.29
N HIS A 16 0.65 2.00 7.50
CA HIS A 16 1.84 2.83 7.54
C HIS A 16 2.05 3.56 6.19
N PRO A 17 2.45 4.85 6.17
CA PRO A 17 2.57 5.62 4.93
C PRO A 17 3.52 5.01 3.89
N LEU A 18 4.63 4.41 4.33
CA LEU A 18 5.55 3.74 3.41
C LEU A 18 5.00 2.41 2.87
N ASP A 19 4.16 1.71 3.63
CA ASP A 19 3.48 0.51 3.13
C ASP A 19 2.44 0.89 2.06
N PHE A 20 1.79 2.06 2.22
CA PHE A 20 0.88 2.61 1.21
C PHE A 20 1.62 2.88 -0.10
N VAL A 21 2.84 3.46 -0.03
CA VAL A 21 3.69 3.70 -1.20
C VAL A 21 3.99 2.38 -1.93
N ASP A 22 4.35 1.33 -1.21
CA ASP A 22 4.67 0.02 -1.79
C ASP A 22 3.45 -0.60 -2.48
N VAL A 23 2.30 -0.59 -1.82
CA VAL A 23 1.03 -1.09 -2.39
C VAL A 23 0.67 -0.32 -3.66
N LYS A 24 0.77 1.01 -3.64
CA LYS A 24 0.45 1.86 -4.81
C LYS A 24 1.38 1.60 -6.00
N ARG A 25 2.68 1.43 -5.76
CA ARG A 25 3.64 1.05 -6.80
C ARG A 25 3.37 -0.33 -7.36
N ALA A 26 3.01 -1.30 -6.51
CA ALA A 26 2.63 -2.63 -6.96
C ALA A 26 1.36 -2.60 -7.82
N LEU A 27 0.33 -1.85 -7.40
CA LEU A 27 -0.91 -1.68 -8.16
C LEU A 27 -0.70 -1.00 -9.52
N ALA A 28 0.18 0.00 -9.58
CA ALA A 28 0.51 0.66 -10.84
C ALA A 28 1.14 -0.31 -11.86
N LYS A 29 1.93 -1.28 -11.39
CA LYS A 29 2.56 -2.31 -12.24
C LYS A 29 1.59 -3.43 -12.66
N TYR A 30 0.41 -3.52 -12.07
CA TYR A 30 -0.54 -4.59 -12.38
C TYR A 30 -1.03 -4.48 -13.83
N PRO A 31 -0.96 -5.55 -14.64
CA PRO A 31 -1.16 -5.49 -16.09
C PRO A 31 -2.57 -5.03 -16.47
N ASN A 32 -3.59 -5.46 -15.73
CA ASN A 32 -5.00 -5.13 -15.97
C ASN A 32 -5.49 -3.91 -15.17
N ARG A 33 -4.58 -3.08 -14.65
CA ARG A 33 -4.96 -1.84 -13.98
C ARG A 33 -5.42 -0.82 -15.02
N ASP A 34 -6.59 -0.22 -14.78
CA ASP A 34 -7.10 0.90 -15.58
C ASP A 34 -6.01 1.99 -15.76
N PRO A 35 -5.75 2.48 -16.98
CA PRO A 35 -4.66 3.42 -17.24
C PRO A 35 -4.73 4.72 -16.44
N LEU A 36 -5.94 5.26 -16.24
CA LEU A 36 -6.13 6.50 -15.48
C LEU A 36 -5.86 6.26 -13.99
N LYS A 37 -6.32 5.13 -13.45
CA LYS A 37 -6.04 4.72 -12.07
C LYS A 37 -4.55 4.41 -11.87
N ARG A 38 -3.87 3.83 -12.86
CA ARG A 38 -2.43 3.55 -12.83
C ARG A 38 -1.62 4.84 -12.62
N SER A 39 -1.85 5.86 -13.45
CA SER A 39 -1.14 7.15 -13.31
C SER A 39 -1.40 7.79 -11.94
N LYS A 40 -2.63 7.71 -11.44
CA LYS A 40 -2.98 8.20 -10.11
C LYS A 40 -2.25 7.43 -9.00
N ASP A 41 -2.16 6.10 -9.10
CA ASP A 41 -1.47 5.29 -8.10
C ASP A 41 0.04 5.65 -8.05
N VAL A 42 0.69 5.90 -9.19
CA VAL A 42 2.09 6.36 -9.25
C VAL A 42 2.24 7.72 -8.55
N LEU A 43 1.43 8.71 -8.92
CA LEU A 43 1.49 10.04 -8.33
C LEU A 43 1.23 10.02 -6.82
N GLN A 44 0.29 9.20 -6.37
CA GLN A 44 0.01 9.04 -4.93
C GLN A 44 1.20 8.43 -4.19
N ALA A 45 1.88 7.43 -4.79
CA ALA A 45 3.06 6.85 -4.20
C ALA A 45 4.22 7.85 -4.09
N GLU A 46 4.46 8.64 -5.14
CA GLU A 46 5.52 9.65 -5.16
C GLU A 46 5.28 10.78 -4.17
N LEU A 47 4.04 11.28 -4.12
CA LEU A 47 3.66 12.35 -3.21
C LEU A 47 3.82 11.92 -1.75
N VAL A 48 3.33 10.74 -1.38
CA VAL A 48 3.46 10.24 -0.01
C VAL A 48 4.94 9.98 0.36
N ALA A 49 5.73 9.40 -0.54
CA ALA A 49 7.16 9.21 -0.31
C ALA A 49 7.90 10.53 -0.07
N THR A 50 7.57 11.57 -0.85
CA THR A 50 8.12 12.91 -0.70
C THR A 50 7.70 13.55 0.62
N LEU A 51 6.43 13.42 1.00
CA LEU A 51 5.94 13.95 2.28
C LEU A 51 6.63 13.30 3.49
N VAL A 52 6.79 11.98 3.47
CA VAL A 52 7.49 11.27 4.55
C VAL A 52 8.94 11.73 4.64
N ARG A 53 9.63 11.84 3.49
CA ARG A 53 11.03 12.27 3.44
C ARG A 53 11.22 13.70 3.93
N ASP A 54 10.39 14.63 3.47
CA ASP A 54 10.67 16.07 3.61
C ASP A 54 9.98 16.69 4.84
N TYR A 55 8.85 16.12 5.27
CA TYR A 55 7.99 16.75 6.28
C TYR A 55 7.58 15.83 7.44
N MET A 56 7.68 14.50 7.30
CA MET A 56 7.16 13.56 8.31
C MET A 56 8.19 12.47 8.69
N PRO A 57 9.34 12.86 9.28
CA PRO A 57 10.42 11.94 9.61
C PRO A 57 10.01 10.86 10.63
N GLN A 58 8.94 11.06 11.41
CA GLN A 58 8.39 10.05 12.32
C GLN A 58 7.88 8.78 11.62
N TYR A 59 7.59 8.86 10.31
CA TYR A 59 7.20 7.71 9.49
C TYR A 59 8.36 7.20 8.62
N ALA A 60 9.56 7.75 8.77
CA ALA A 60 10.73 7.18 8.14
C ALA A 60 10.99 5.80 8.76
N ARG A 61 11.08 4.76 7.94
CA ARG A 61 11.48 3.42 8.43
C ARG A 61 12.91 3.53 8.98
N SER A 62 13.05 3.44 10.30
CA SER A 62 14.33 3.09 10.89
C SER A 62 14.68 1.69 10.41
N ASN A 63 15.92 1.51 9.95
CA ASN A 63 16.35 0.35 9.18
C ASN A 63 16.36 -0.95 10.02
N SER A 64 15.19 -1.54 10.30
CA SER A 64 15.01 -2.92 10.73
C SER A 64 14.45 -3.71 9.55
N ARG A 65 15.37 -4.05 8.63
CA ARG A 65 15.12 -4.83 7.41
C ARG A 65 14.43 -6.14 7.78
N CYS A 66 13.14 -6.26 7.47
CA CYS A 66 12.64 -7.53 6.97
C CYS A 66 12.76 -7.48 5.45
N LEU A 67 13.57 -8.39 4.91
CA LEU A 67 13.96 -8.52 3.52
C LEU A 67 12.73 -8.72 2.63
N LEU A 68 12.41 -7.76 1.76
CA LEU A 68 11.46 -7.93 0.66
C LEU A 68 12.24 -8.00 -0.66
N ASP A 69 12.92 -9.12 -0.89
CA ASP A 69 13.07 -9.65 -2.24
C ASP A 69 11.85 -10.52 -2.50
N LEU A 70 10.85 -9.99 -3.22
CA LEU A 70 9.78 -10.81 -3.77
C LEU A 70 9.70 -10.56 -5.29
N PRO A 71 9.87 -11.59 -6.13
CA PRO A 71 9.63 -11.47 -7.56
C PRO A 71 8.12 -11.34 -7.81
N LEU A 72 7.76 -10.36 -8.64
CA LEU A 72 6.44 -10.27 -9.24
C LEU A 72 6.30 -11.41 -10.25
N ASP A 73 5.83 -12.58 -9.82
CA ASP A 73 5.23 -13.52 -10.77
C ASP A 73 3.92 -14.12 -10.25
N SER A 74 2.97 -14.15 -11.17
CA SER A 74 1.69 -14.86 -11.19
C SER A 74 0.99 -15.15 -9.86
N GLY A 75 -0.01 -14.32 -9.55
CA GLY A 75 -1.31 -14.76 -9.03
C GLY A 75 -1.30 -15.70 -7.82
N SER A 76 -0.93 -15.24 -6.64
CA SER A 76 -1.50 -15.71 -5.37
C SER A 76 -0.95 -14.89 -4.19
N ALA A 77 -1.81 -14.69 -3.19
CA ALA A 77 -1.47 -14.50 -1.79
C ALA A 77 -0.31 -13.52 -1.46
N TRP A 78 -0.69 -12.31 -1.04
CA TRP A 78 0.13 -11.39 -0.27
C TRP A 78 0.52 -12.02 1.09
N ALA A 79 1.48 -12.94 1.07
CA ALA A 79 1.99 -13.62 2.25
C ALA A 79 3.45 -13.20 2.52
N GLY A 80 3.66 -11.91 2.76
CA GLY A 80 4.87 -11.39 3.39
C GLY A 80 4.52 -10.95 4.80
N ARG A 81 4.66 -11.84 5.79
CA ARG A 81 4.35 -11.57 7.20
C ARG A 81 5.41 -10.66 7.83
N CYS A 82 5.12 -9.36 7.87
CA CYS A 82 5.56 -8.46 8.94
C CYS A 82 4.32 -7.97 9.68
N SER A 83 3.98 -8.69 10.74
CA SER A 83 3.21 -8.26 11.92
C SER A 83 2.18 -7.14 11.76
N LEU A 84 0.97 -7.47 11.31
CA LEU A 84 -0.34 -7.16 11.96
C LEU A 84 -1.53 -7.54 11.06
N ALA A 85 -1.69 -8.84 10.82
CA ALA A 85 -2.95 -9.53 10.48
C ALA A 85 -3.81 -8.97 9.29
N PRO A 86 -4.89 -9.63 8.87
CA PRO A 86 -5.02 -10.12 7.50
C PRO A 86 -5.87 -9.20 6.62
N TRP A 87 -5.29 -8.72 5.51
CA TRP A 87 -6.09 -8.30 4.36
C TRP A 87 -6.50 -9.55 3.58
N THR A 88 -7.69 -10.07 3.89
CA THR A 88 -8.44 -10.99 3.02
C THR A 88 -9.47 -10.18 2.21
N PRO A 89 -9.70 -10.54 0.93
CA PRO A 89 -10.65 -9.85 0.05
C PRO A 89 -12.11 -9.96 0.52
#